data_AF-A0A6A5BIS5-F1
#
_entry.id   AF-A0A6A5BIS5-F1
#
_cell.length_a   1.000
_cell.length_b   1.000
_cell.length_c   1.000
_cell.angle_alpha   90.00
_cell.angle_beta   90.00
_cell.angle_gamma   90.00
#
_symmetry.space_group_name_H-M   'P 1'
#
loop_
_entity.id
_entity.type
_entity.pdbx_description
1 polymer ?
#
loop_
_entity_poly.entity_id
_entity_poly.type
_entity_poly.pdbx_seq_one_letter_code
_entity_poly.pdbx_strand_id
1 'polypeptide(L)'
;MKKREGPFYECIHSLLQQQSFHHQEKTPNEQFSSSHHPAVNSNTIDWDSVLEQFLREYSNCTRFIPDCFPTTSIKSEFMKLFKKYLMSDSHSHQLERNLSVLRLLLREVDGCETVLKNDVLEYITKLTNDRNNDSMKLSCMKCLLNLIHHSSYLRTCLLEHESFMSSLDGVVESTFSKERRMSYEEHFMFGRLLFYMTFDRENAEKFVDRKLPLIVTMLDSVTYYFEDWIKHTLNKFGQIYLDNTDLQDLTLLPNVSISNSITFVPYLLSCIEDMFKSLYNLFVHIDSMSNEFYEKTMNIVSLIMNFYTSLTIYITFRNSKERVDDDTFYYLKEFKDQLLTLIKHTVQVFTQLPPTYKKKLLSIIETSPHGKRRPHKMILFTLVSDYVYYNTNEDIYTDYLTPIVGVLASSLTLSDDETPTLGNECKALLCDWIFENSNWPFPNFIPLIPQDVQEYISWRAAQSIKTKSERTMHEDENENEQCSSSSPQQESYKDPLDAQDLDTKPIKCLFVGRMSDYHYSFKSLVCHFLFKLCTEDAATFTQICGTGNCLGYLAERGLISFNNN
;
A
#
# COMPACT_ATOMS: atom_id res chain seq x y z
N MET A 1 -32.83 7.44 -15.29
CA MET A 1 -31.63 7.63 -16.13
C MET A 1 -32.02 7.39 -17.58
N LYS A 2 -31.70 8.31 -18.50
CA LYS A 2 -31.89 8.07 -19.94
C LYS A 2 -30.87 7.01 -20.39
N LYS A 3 -31.32 5.89 -20.96
CA LYS A 3 -30.42 4.92 -21.61
C LYS A 3 -29.62 5.68 -22.68
N ARG A 4 -28.29 5.64 -22.62
CA ARG A 4 -27.45 6.18 -23.69
C ARG A 4 -27.53 5.21 -24.87
N GLU A 5 -28.30 5.59 -25.89
CA GLU A 5 -28.24 4.96 -27.21
C GLU A 5 -27.03 5.58 -27.93
N GLY A 6 -25.87 4.95 -27.79
CA GLY A 6 -24.64 5.33 -28.50
C GLY A 6 -24.47 4.54 -29.80
N PRO A 7 -23.60 4.96 -30.73
CA PRO A 7 -23.36 4.23 -31.98
C PRO A 7 -22.93 2.76 -31.76
N PHE A 8 -22.15 2.46 -30.73
CA PHE A 8 -21.81 1.07 -30.38
C PHE A 8 -23.05 0.24 -30.01
N TYR A 9 -24.04 0.84 -29.34
CA TYR A 9 -25.30 0.18 -28.98
C TYR A 9 -26.09 -0.24 -30.23
N GLU A 10 -26.17 0.64 -31.23
CA GLU A 10 -26.82 0.36 -32.52
C GLU A 10 -26.11 -0.77 -33.27
N CYS A 11 -24.77 -0.79 -33.23
CA CYS A 11 -23.96 -1.88 -33.79
C CYS A 11 -24.24 -3.22 -33.11
N ILE A 12 -24.28 -3.28 -31.78
CA ILE A 12 -24.59 -4.53 -31.06
C ILE A 12 -26.02 -4.99 -31.36
N HIS A 13 -26.98 -4.08 -31.34
CA HIS A 13 -28.38 -4.43 -31.59
C HIS A 13 -28.57 -5.02 -32.99
N SER A 14 -27.93 -4.41 -33.99
CA SER A 14 -27.90 -4.92 -35.37
C SER A 14 -27.24 -6.31 -35.44
N LEU A 15 -26.13 -6.50 -34.73
CA LEU A 15 -25.38 -7.76 -34.67
C LEU A 15 -26.21 -8.89 -34.05
N LEU A 16 -26.94 -8.62 -32.97
CA LEU A 16 -27.78 -9.62 -32.31
C LEU A 16 -29.06 -9.92 -33.08
N GLN A 17 -29.66 -8.91 -33.73
CA GLN A 17 -30.82 -9.13 -34.60
C GLN A 17 -30.46 -10.09 -35.75
N GLN A 18 -29.31 -9.91 -36.39
CA GLN A 18 -28.82 -10.80 -37.45
C GLN A 18 -28.69 -12.27 -37.00
N GLN A 19 -28.38 -12.53 -35.73
CA GLN A 19 -28.31 -13.91 -35.21
C GLN A 19 -29.69 -14.52 -34.93
N SER A 20 -30.64 -13.73 -34.43
CA SER A 20 -31.98 -14.21 -34.12
C SER A 20 -32.73 -14.72 -35.35
N PHE A 21 -32.52 -14.10 -36.52
CA PHE A 21 -33.10 -14.55 -37.79
C PHE A 21 -32.60 -15.94 -38.22
N HIS A 22 -31.35 -16.30 -37.92
CA HIS A 22 -30.80 -17.61 -38.29
C HIS A 22 -31.23 -18.78 -37.39
N HIS A 23 -31.79 -18.51 -36.21
CA HIS A 23 -32.32 -19.58 -35.35
C HIS A 23 -33.79 -19.92 -35.62
N GLN A 24 -34.55 -19.04 -36.29
CA GLN A 24 -35.96 -19.31 -36.61
C GLN A 24 -36.19 -20.12 -37.91
N GLU A 25 -35.18 -20.27 -38.78
CA GLU A 25 -35.32 -21.02 -40.05
C GLU A 25 -35.10 -22.54 -39.93
N LYS A 26 -34.98 -23.11 -38.73
CA LYS A 26 -34.84 -24.56 -38.51
C LYS A 26 -36.04 -25.17 -37.80
N THR A 27 -37.25 -25.00 -38.36
CA THR A 27 -38.37 -25.91 -38.11
C THR A 27 -38.43 -26.96 -39.23
N PRO A 28 -38.27 -28.26 -38.93
CA PRO A 28 -38.39 -29.31 -39.93
C PRO A 28 -39.87 -29.63 -40.11
N ASN A 29 -40.54 -28.96 -41.05
CA ASN A 29 -41.72 -29.47 -41.75
C ASN A 29 -42.12 -28.47 -42.82
N GLU A 30 -41.73 -28.75 -44.06
CA GLU A 30 -42.64 -28.83 -45.21
C GLU A 30 -41.81 -29.02 -46.49
N GLN A 31 -41.99 -30.19 -47.11
CA GLN A 31 -41.57 -30.43 -48.47
C GLN A 31 -42.44 -29.58 -49.40
N PHE A 32 -41.94 -28.46 -49.89
CA PHE A 32 -42.41 -27.90 -51.15
C PHE A 32 -41.27 -27.36 -52.00
N SER A 33 -41.33 -27.78 -53.25
CA SER A 33 -40.41 -27.51 -54.34
C SER A 33 -40.53 -26.10 -54.91
N SER A 34 -39.37 -25.57 -55.31
CA SER A 34 -39.11 -24.74 -56.49
C SER A 34 -38.72 -23.26 -56.30
N SER A 35 -37.52 -22.99 -56.86
CA SER A 35 -37.05 -21.79 -57.56
C SER A 35 -36.75 -20.49 -56.80
N HIS A 36 -35.46 -20.16 -56.82
CA HIS A 36 -34.84 -18.84 -56.72
C HIS A 36 -35.06 -18.07 -55.40
N HIS A 37 -34.45 -18.59 -54.33
CA HIS A 37 -33.93 -17.71 -53.29
C HIS A 37 -32.56 -17.16 -53.73
N PRO A 38 -32.34 -15.84 -53.68
CA PRO A 38 -31.00 -15.30 -53.82
C PRO A 38 -30.17 -15.88 -52.66
N ALA A 39 -28.96 -16.35 -52.95
CA ALA A 39 -28.00 -16.71 -51.93
C ALA A 39 -27.83 -15.50 -51.00
N VAL A 40 -28.45 -15.53 -49.83
CA VAL A 40 -28.18 -14.59 -48.75
C VAL A 40 -26.76 -14.91 -48.32
N ASN A 41 -25.80 -14.19 -48.93
CA ASN A 41 -24.41 -14.21 -48.50
C ASN A 41 -24.42 -13.99 -46.99
N SER A 42 -23.77 -14.90 -46.26
CA SER A 42 -23.51 -14.79 -44.84
C SER A 42 -22.98 -13.39 -44.55
N ASN A 43 -23.78 -12.56 -43.89
CA ASN A 43 -23.36 -11.25 -43.40
C ASN A 43 -22.20 -11.48 -42.43
N THR A 44 -20.97 -11.36 -42.93
CA THR A 44 -19.77 -11.32 -42.10
C THR A 44 -19.87 -10.05 -41.27
N ILE A 45 -19.99 -10.21 -39.96
CA ILE A 45 -19.93 -9.10 -39.01
C ILE A 45 -18.67 -8.28 -39.32
N ASP A 46 -18.83 -6.99 -39.58
CA ASP A 46 -17.70 -6.06 -39.73
C ASP A 46 -17.12 -5.76 -38.35
N TRP A 47 -16.32 -6.71 -37.85
CA TRP A 47 -15.67 -6.61 -36.54
C TRP A 47 -14.77 -5.37 -36.43
N ASP A 48 -14.17 -4.93 -37.53
CA ASP A 48 -13.26 -3.79 -37.52
C ASP A 48 -13.98 -2.52 -37.11
N SER A 49 -15.10 -2.22 -37.78
CA SER A 49 -15.94 -1.08 -37.46
C SER A 49 -16.48 -1.15 -36.03
N VAL A 50 -16.96 -2.32 -35.61
CA VAL A 50 -17.53 -2.53 -34.27
C VAL A 50 -16.49 -2.29 -33.16
N LEU A 51 -15.29 -2.86 -33.32
CA LEU A 51 -14.23 -2.78 -32.31
C LEU A 51 -13.59 -1.39 -32.26
N GLU A 52 -13.44 -0.71 -33.41
CA GLU A 52 -12.99 0.68 -33.45
C GLU A 52 -13.98 1.63 -32.79
N GLN A 53 -15.27 1.45 -33.04
CA GLN A 53 -16.30 2.25 -32.38
C GLN A 53 -16.30 2.02 -30.87
N PHE A 54 -16.14 0.77 -30.41
CA PHE A 54 -16.00 0.45 -28.99
C PHE A 54 -14.81 1.18 -28.35
N LEU A 55 -13.62 1.10 -28.96
CA LEU A 55 -12.44 1.77 -28.40
C LEU A 55 -12.57 3.29 -28.41
N ARG A 56 -13.19 3.86 -29.45
CA ARG A 56 -13.45 5.30 -29.51
C ARG A 56 -14.33 5.77 -28.34
N GLU A 57 -15.33 4.98 -27.96
CA GLU A 57 -16.24 5.32 -26.87
C GLU A 57 -15.63 5.04 -25.47
N TYR A 58 -14.86 3.96 -25.32
CA TYR A 58 -14.53 3.42 -23.99
C TYR A 58 -13.04 3.34 -23.64
N SER A 59 -12.12 3.74 -24.52
CA SER A 59 -10.67 3.69 -24.26
C SER A 59 -10.21 4.48 -23.03
N ASN A 60 -10.90 5.59 -22.72
CA ASN A 60 -10.60 6.46 -21.57
C ASN A 60 -11.24 5.98 -20.26
N CYS A 61 -12.09 4.96 -20.28
CA CYS A 61 -12.61 4.37 -19.05
C CYS A 61 -11.44 3.76 -18.27
N THR A 62 -11.27 4.10 -16.99
CA THR A 62 -10.15 3.61 -16.17
C THR A 62 -10.54 2.50 -15.20
N ARG A 63 -11.81 2.44 -14.77
CA ARG A 63 -12.31 1.44 -13.81
C ARG A 63 -13.47 0.62 -14.37
N PHE A 64 -14.62 1.25 -14.60
CA PHE A 64 -15.86 0.61 -15.08
C PHE A 64 -16.24 1.15 -16.45
N ILE A 65 -16.92 0.34 -17.27
CA ILE A 65 -17.48 0.74 -18.55
C ILE A 65 -18.99 0.93 -18.37
N PRO A 66 -19.44 2.16 -18.08
CA PRO A 66 -20.83 2.40 -17.71
C PRO A 66 -21.80 2.00 -18.83
N ASP A 67 -22.64 1.01 -18.55
CA ASP A 67 -23.78 0.58 -19.36
C ASP A 67 -23.45 0.32 -20.84
N CYS A 68 -22.25 -0.18 -21.16
CA CYS A 68 -21.86 -0.46 -22.55
C CYS A 68 -22.70 -1.54 -23.22
N PHE A 69 -23.37 -2.39 -22.43
CA PHE A 69 -24.33 -3.38 -22.90
C PHE A 69 -25.70 -3.18 -22.24
N PRO A 70 -26.81 -3.43 -22.95
CA PRO A 70 -28.15 -3.25 -22.41
C PRO A 70 -28.49 -4.24 -21.28
N THR A 71 -27.89 -5.44 -21.32
CA THR A 71 -28.05 -6.51 -20.32
C THR A 71 -26.79 -7.37 -20.26
N THR A 72 -26.58 -8.06 -19.14
CA THR A 72 -25.51 -9.06 -18.97
C THR A 72 -25.59 -10.19 -20.00
N SER A 73 -26.80 -10.59 -20.40
CA SER A 73 -27.00 -11.62 -21.43
C SER A 73 -26.47 -11.18 -22.80
N ILE A 74 -26.70 -9.92 -23.18
CA ILE A 74 -26.20 -9.35 -24.44
C ILE A 74 -24.67 -9.26 -24.42
N LYS A 75 -24.08 -8.82 -23.30
CA LYS A 75 -22.63 -8.84 -23.11
C LYS A 75 -22.06 -10.26 -23.27
N SER A 76 -22.70 -11.25 -22.64
CA SER A 76 -22.25 -12.65 -22.70
C SER A 76 -22.27 -13.22 -24.13
N GLU A 77 -23.31 -12.92 -24.91
CA GLU A 77 -23.36 -13.35 -26.32
C GLU A 77 -22.34 -12.58 -27.18
N PHE A 78 -22.18 -11.27 -26.98
CA PHE A 78 -21.13 -10.49 -27.64
C PHE A 78 -19.74 -11.09 -27.33
N MET A 79 -19.44 -11.37 -26.06
CA MET A 79 -18.19 -11.95 -25.61
C MET A 79 -17.93 -13.34 -26.23
N LYS A 80 -18.97 -14.16 -26.38
CA LYS A 80 -18.89 -15.47 -27.04
C LYS A 80 -18.57 -15.34 -28.54
N LEU A 81 -19.16 -14.36 -29.22
CA LEU A 81 -18.88 -14.11 -30.64
C LEU A 81 -17.50 -13.49 -30.85
N PHE A 82 -17.15 -12.52 -30.01
CA PHE A 82 -15.85 -11.87 -30.02
C PHE A 82 -14.72 -12.87 -29.73
N LYS A 83 -14.93 -13.78 -28.78
CA LYS A 83 -14.00 -14.90 -28.53
C LYS A 83 -13.78 -15.76 -29.78
N LYS A 84 -14.84 -16.13 -30.51
CA LYS A 84 -14.69 -16.91 -31.75
C LYS A 84 -13.88 -16.14 -32.80
N TYR A 85 -14.16 -14.85 -32.96
CA TYR A 85 -13.42 -13.97 -33.87
C TYR A 85 -11.93 -13.88 -33.46
N LEU A 86 -11.65 -13.59 -32.19
CA LEU A 86 -10.30 -13.49 -31.64
C LEU A 86 -9.47 -14.76 -31.87
N MET A 87 -10.08 -15.93 -31.68
CA MET A 87 -9.42 -17.23 -31.84
C MET A 87 -9.19 -17.61 -33.30
N SER A 88 -9.96 -17.04 -34.23
CA SER A 88 -9.85 -17.33 -35.67
C SER A 88 -8.78 -16.51 -36.40
N ASP A 89 -8.36 -15.38 -35.84
CA ASP A 89 -7.50 -14.41 -36.52
C ASP A 89 -6.19 -14.15 -35.75
N SER A 90 -5.35 -15.18 -35.64
CA SER A 90 -4.11 -15.14 -34.84
C SER A 90 -2.96 -14.34 -35.44
N HIS A 91 -3.13 -13.73 -36.63
CA HIS A 91 -2.03 -13.14 -37.41
C HIS A 91 -2.32 -11.75 -38.00
N SER A 92 -3.42 -11.09 -37.63
CA SER A 92 -3.74 -9.78 -38.19
C SER A 92 -2.94 -8.64 -37.56
N HIS A 93 -2.69 -7.61 -38.35
CA HIS A 93 -2.21 -6.29 -37.90
C HIS A 93 -3.14 -5.63 -36.86
N GLN A 94 -4.28 -6.25 -36.56
CA GLN A 94 -5.34 -5.74 -35.68
C GLN A 94 -5.34 -6.40 -34.30
N LEU A 95 -4.44 -7.36 -34.04
CA LEU A 95 -4.40 -8.08 -32.77
C LEU A 95 -4.27 -7.14 -31.55
N GLU A 96 -3.56 -6.01 -31.68
CA GLU A 96 -3.41 -5.04 -30.59
C GLU A 96 -4.73 -4.35 -30.23
N ARG A 97 -5.52 -4.01 -31.26
CA ARG A 97 -6.87 -3.48 -31.12
C ARG A 97 -7.76 -4.51 -30.43
N ASN A 98 -7.69 -5.75 -30.86
CA ASN A 98 -8.50 -6.85 -30.31
C ASN A 98 -8.15 -7.11 -28.84
N LEU A 99 -6.86 -7.13 -28.47
CA LEU A 99 -6.42 -7.23 -27.07
C LEU A 99 -6.85 -6.01 -26.24
N SER A 100 -6.83 -4.80 -26.81
CA SER A 100 -7.30 -3.59 -26.13
C SER A 100 -8.79 -3.67 -25.79
N VAL A 101 -9.61 -4.17 -26.72
CA VAL A 101 -11.03 -4.41 -26.48
C VAL A 101 -11.23 -5.51 -25.42
N LEU A 102 -10.52 -6.63 -25.55
CA LEU A 102 -10.59 -7.72 -24.58
C LEU A 102 -10.24 -7.24 -23.17
N ARG A 103 -9.13 -6.49 -23.02
CA ARG A 103 -8.70 -5.90 -21.75
C ARG A 103 -9.81 -5.08 -21.10
N LEU A 104 -10.49 -4.23 -21.88
CA LEU A 104 -11.57 -3.37 -21.39
C LEU A 104 -12.75 -4.22 -20.92
N LEU A 105 -13.19 -5.18 -21.73
CA LEU A 105 -14.32 -6.06 -21.40
C LEU A 105 -14.07 -6.90 -20.15
N LEU A 106 -12.82 -7.33 -19.93
CA LEU A 106 -12.41 -8.13 -18.79
C LEU A 106 -12.30 -7.37 -17.46
N ARG A 107 -12.52 -6.05 -17.42
CA ARG A 107 -12.52 -5.29 -16.16
C ARG A 107 -13.79 -5.52 -15.32
N GLU A 108 -14.80 -6.11 -15.93
CA GLU A 108 -16.09 -6.36 -15.33
C GLU A 108 -16.38 -7.86 -15.37
N VAL A 109 -16.69 -8.44 -14.21
CA VAL A 109 -16.99 -9.87 -14.07
C VAL A 109 -18.28 -10.25 -14.80
N ASP A 110 -19.30 -9.38 -14.70
CA ASP A 110 -20.63 -9.65 -15.23
C ASP A 110 -20.58 -9.92 -16.73
N GLY A 111 -21.10 -11.06 -17.18
CA GLY A 111 -21.18 -11.41 -18.60
C GLY A 111 -19.88 -11.95 -19.20
N CYS A 112 -18.83 -12.15 -18.39
CA CYS A 112 -17.55 -12.72 -18.82
C CYS A 112 -17.45 -14.24 -18.60
N GLU A 113 -18.50 -14.91 -18.12
CA GLU A 113 -18.49 -16.33 -17.76
C GLU A 113 -18.10 -17.25 -18.94
N THR A 114 -18.39 -16.81 -20.16
CA THR A 114 -18.06 -17.53 -21.41
C THR A 114 -16.59 -17.41 -21.82
N VAL A 115 -15.89 -16.39 -21.32
CA VAL A 115 -14.50 -16.02 -21.64
C VAL A 115 -13.54 -16.33 -20.49
N LEU A 116 -14.03 -16.39 -19.25
CA LEU A 116 -13.29 -16.85 -18.07
C LEU A 116 -13.10 -18.39 -18.09
N LYS A 117 -12.46 -18.89 -19.13
CA LYS A 117 -12.20 -20.31 -19.40
C LYS A 117 -10.74 -20.51 -19.80
N ASN A 118 -10.27 -21.76 -19.67
CA ASN A 118 -8.89 -22.13 -19.93
C ASN A 118 -8.44 -21.85 -21.37
N ASP A 119 -9.32 -21.96 -22.35
CA ASP A 119 -8.96 -21.73 -23.76
C ASP A 119 -8.54 -20.28 -24.06
N VAL A 120 -9.17 -19.30 -23.41
CA VAL A 120 -8.76 -17.88 -23.53
C VAL A 120 -7.46 -17.63 -22.79
N LEU A 121 -7.28 -18.24 -21.62
CA LEU A 121 -6.03 -18.19 -20.88
C LEU A 121 -4.87 -18.76 -21.71
N GLU A 122 -5.04 -19.95 -22.28
CA GLU A 122 -4.07 -20.61 -23.17
C GLU A 122 -3.70 -19.75 -24.37
N TYR A 123 -4.68 -19.14 -25.02
CA TYR A 123 -4.45 -18.24 -26.15
C TYR A 123 -3.59 -17.03 -25.76
N ILE A 124 -3.96 -16.31 -24.69
CA ILE A 124 -3.21 -15.13 -24.24
C ILE A 124 -1.81 -15.52 -23.77
N THR A 125 -1.68 -16.62 -23.04
CA THR A 125 -0.41 -17.18 -22.61
C THR A 125 0.51 -17.48 -23.81
N LYS A 126 -0.04 -18.12 -24.86
CA LYS A 126 0.71 -18.39 -26.09
C LYS A 126 1.20 -17.10 -26.74
N LEU A 127 0.36 -16.06 -26.80
CA LEU A 127 0.74 -14.77 -27.36
C LEU A 127 1.81 -14.07 -26.54
N THR A 128 1.71 -14.09 -25.20
CA THR A 128 2.73 -13.53 -24.29
C THR A 128 4.09 -14.20 -24.48
N ASN A 129 4.09 -15.50 -24.78
CA ASN A 129 5.30 -16.30 -24.95
C ASN A 129 5.91 -16.23 -26.35
N ASP A 130 5.19 -15.71 -27.33
CA ASP A 130 5.67 -15.59 -28.71
C ASP A 130 6.67 -14.43 -28.83
N ARG A 131 7.91 -14.77 -29.21
CA ARG A 131 9.00 -13.80 -29.40
C ARG A 131 8.73 -12.83 -30.55
N ASN A 132 7.87 -13.18 -31.50
CA ASN A 132 7.50 -12.28 -32.59
C ASN A 132 6.54 -11.17 -32.12
N ASN A 133 5.94 -11.33 -30.94
CA ASN A 133 4.94 -10.41 -30.40
C ASN A 133 5.51 -9.54 -29.27
N ASP A 134 6.82 -9.28 -29.27
CA ASP A 134 7.49 -8.46 -28.24
C ASP A 134 6.81 -7.10 -28.03
N SER A 135 6.34 -6.46 -29.10
CA SER A 135 5.61 -5.18 -29.03
C SER A 135 4.24 -5.30 -28.34
N MET A 136 3.66 -6.50 -28.31
CA MET A 136 2.30 -6.77 -27.83
C MET A 136 2.28 -7.41 -26.44
N LYS A 137 3.43 -7.85 -25.92
CA LYS A 137 3.57 -8.50 -24.62
C LYS A 137 2.88 -7.74 -23.50
N LEU A 138 3.04 -6.42 -23.46
CA LEU A 138 2.40 -5.59 -22.45
C LEU A 138 0.87 -5.64 -22.53
N SER A 139 0.30 -5.63 -23.73
CA SER A 139 -1.15 -5.75 -23.95
C SER A 139 -1.67 -7.14 -23.58
N CYS A 140 -0.93 -8.19 -23.91
CA CYS A 140 -1.24 -9.56 -23.49
C CYS A 140 -1.22 -9.69 -21.96
N MET A 141 -0.18 -9.15 -21.30
CA MET A 141 -0.05 -9.14 -19.85
C MET A 141 -1.21 -8.41 -19.17
N LYS A 142 -1.62 -7.24 -19.68
CA LYS A 142 -2.79 -6.52 -19.17
C LYS A 142 -4.08 -7.36 -19.25
N CYS A 143 -4.28 -8.08 -20.36
CA CYS A 143 -5.44 -8.97 -20.50
C CYS A 143 -5.35 -10.15 -19.51
N LEU A 144 -4.17 -10.76 -19.42
CA LEU A 144 -3.90 -11.88 -18.51
C LEU A 144 -4.20 -11.49 -17.07
N LEU A 145 -3.72 -10.34 -16.61
CA LEU A 145 -3.96 -9.82 -15.27
C LEU A 145 -5.45 -9.64 -14.98
N ASN A 146 -6.22 -9.09 -15.93
CA ASN A 146 -7.67 -8.94 -15.76
C ASN A 146 -8.39 -10.29 -15.72
N LEU A 147 -7.98 -11.28 -16.53
CA LEU A 147 -8.53 -12.64 -16.46
C LEU A 147 -8.35 -13.27 -15.08
N ILE A 148 -7.12 -13.25 -14.57
CA ILE A 148 -6.77 -13.93 -13.31
C ILE A 148 -7.21 -13.15 -12.08
N HIS A 149 -7.41 -11.83 -12.19
CA HIS A 149 -7.90 -11.00 -11.09
C HIS A 149 -9.25 -11.52 -10.57
N HIS A 150 -10.14 -11.91 -11.48
CA HIS A 150 -11.53 -12.25 -11.18
C HIS A 150 -11.77 -13.73 -10.87
N SER A 151 -10.79 -14.62 -11.08
CA SER A 151 -10.99 -16.06 -10.93
C SER A 151 -9.80 -16.75 -10.27
N SER A 152 -10.03 -17.28 -9.06
CA SER A 152 -9.05 -18.14 -8.37
C SER A 152 -8.71 -19.38 -9.16
N TYR A 153 -9.72 -19.98 -9.79
CA TYR A 153 -9.54 -21.13 -10.68
C TYR A 153 -8.57 -20.81 -11.84
N LEU A 154 -8.71 -19.66 -12.50
CA LEU A 154 -7.81 -19.28 -13.59
C LEU A 154 -6.38 -18.96 -13.11
N ARG A 155 -6.21 -18.44 -11.88
CA ARG A 155 -4.88 -18.30 -11.27
C ARG A 155 -4.22 -19.68 -11.14
N THR A 156 -4.94 -20.65 -10.60
CA THR A 156 -4.46 -22.02 -10.43
C THR A 156 -4.15 -22.67 -11.78
N CYS A 157 -5.03 -22.55 -12.77
CA CYS A 157 -4.76 -23.05 -14.12
C CYS A 157 -3.52 -22.42 -14.77
N LEU A 158 -3.26 -21.14 -14.52
CA LEU A 158 -2.06 -20.47 -15.04
C LEU A 158 -0.78 -21.03 -14.40
N LEU A 159 -0.81 -21.30 -13.09
CA LEU A 159 0.31 -21.92 -12.37
C LEU A 159 0.58 -23.37 -12.80
N GLU A 160 -0.44 -24.07 -13.27
CA GLU A 160 -0.34 -25.43 -13.81
C GLU A 160 0.04 -25.46 -15.30
N HIS A 161 -0.01 -24.31 -15.98
CA HIS A 161 0.29 -24.23 -17.41
C HIS A 161 1.79 -24.25 -17.69
N GLU A 162 2.33 -25.44 -18.00
CA GLU A 162 3.77 -25.67 -18.20
C GLU A 162 4.46 -24.66 -19.12
N SER A 163 3.88 -24.39 -20.30
CA SER A 163 4.51 -23.44 -21.24
C SER A 163 4.59 -22.01 -20.68
N PHE A 164 3.67 -21.61 -19.81
CA PHE A 164 3.72 -20.30 -19.16
C PHE A 164 4.80 -20.29 -18.08
N MET A 165 4.80 -21.31 -17.22
CA MET A 165 5.78 -21.39 -16.15
C MET A 165 7.20 -21.53 -16.69
N SER A 166 7.42 -22.27 -17.78
CA SER A 166 8.74 -22.34 -18.43
C SER A 166 9.16 -21.03 -19.09
N SER A 167 8.24 -20.24 -19.63
CA SER A 167 8.57 -18.95 -20.25
C SER A 167 8.78 -17.83 -19.24
N LEU A 168 8.16 -17.94 -18.06
CA LEU A 168 8.18 -16.92 -17.03
C LEU A 168 9.61 -16.55 -16.60
N ASP A 169 10.54 -17.53 -16.57
CA ASP A 169 11.95 -17.26 -16.25
C ASP A 169 12.57 -16.32 -17.29
N GLY A 170 12.46 -16.64 -18.58
CA GLY A 170 12.99 -15.80 -19.64
C GLY A 170 12.32 -14.43 -19.72
N VAL A 171 11.04 -14.36 -19.33
CA VAL A 171 10.31 -13.10 -19.24
C VAL A 171 10.81 -12.24 -18.08
N VAL A 172 11.01 -12.80 -16.89
CA VAL A 172 11.59 -12.08 -15.73
C VAL A 172 13.03 -11.69 -16.00
N GLU A 173 13.85 -12.59 -16.53
CA GLU A 173 15.22 -12.28 -16.95
C GLU A 173 15.23 -11.13 -17.94
N SER A 174 14.33 -11.13 -18.93
CA SER A 174 14.23 -10.01 -19.88
C SER A 174 13.74 -8.70 -19.25
N THR A 175 12.88 -8.79 -18.22
CA THR A 175 12.29 -7.64 -17.51
C THR A 175 13.28 -6.97 -16.60
N PHE A 176 14.04 -7.78 -15.86
CA PHE A 176 14.90 -7.35 -14.78
C PHE A 176 16.40 -7.46 -15.13
N SER A 177 16.72 -7.67 -16.41
CA SER A 177 18.10 -7.64 -16.89
C SER A 177 18.68 -6.23 -16.78
N LYS A 178 19.85 -6.14 -16.16
CA LYS A 178 20.61 -4.88 -16.04
C LYS A 178 20.96 -4.27 -17.40
N GLU A 179 21.02 -5.08 -18.45
CA GLU A 179 21.41 -4.66 -19.80
C GLU A 179 20.24 -4.03 -20.58
N ARG A 180 18.99 -4.35 -20.22
CA ARG A 180 17.80 -3.87 -20.93
C ARG A 180 17.00 -2.91 -20.04
N ARG A 181 16.91 -1.64 -20.46
CA ARG A 181 15.97 -0.68 -19.85
C ARG A 181 14.54 -0.99 -20.33
N MET A 182 13.88 -1.94 -19.68
CA MET A 182 12.45 -2.18 -19.85
C MET A 182 11.63 -0.99 -19.34
N SER A 183 10.40 -0.85 -19.80
CA SER A 183 9.51 0.21 -19.34
C SER A 183 9.10 -0.06 -17.89
N TYR A 184 8.90 1.00 -17.10
CA TYR A 184 8.40 0.85 -15.74
C TYR A 184 7.01 0.20 -15.69
N GLU A 185 6.22 0.35 -16.75
CA GLU A 185 4.91 -0.28 -16.88
C GLU A 185 5.01 -1.81 -16.93
N GLU A 186 6.01 -2.37 -17.63
CA GLU A 186 6.25 -3.82 -17.64
C GLU A 186 6.59 -4.33 -16.24
N HIS A 187 7.49 -3.65 -15.53
CA HIS A 187 7.82 -3.97 -14.13
C HIS A 187 6.56 -4.02 -13.27
N PHE A 188 5.70 -3.00 -13.38
CA PHE A 188 4.41 -2.97 -12.67
C PHE A 188 3.52 -4.17 -13.00
N MET A 189 3.40 -4.54 -14.27
CA MET A 189 2.60 -5.71 -14.66
C MET A 189 3.16 -7.01 -14.06
N PHE A 190 4.48 -7.16 -13.93
CA PHE A 190 5.10 -8.32 -13.27
C PHE A 190 4.87 -8.32 -11.76
N GLY A 191 5.04 -7.18 -11.09
CA GLY A 191 4.72 -7.05 -9.67
C GLY A 191 3.26 -7.45 -9.40
N ARG A 192 2.33 -6.99 -10.24
CA ARG A 192 0.91 -7.35 -10.15
C ARG A 192 0.63 -8.83 -10.45
N LEU A 193 1.32 -9.41 -11.42
CA LEU A 193 1.22 -10.84 -11.73
C LEU A 193 1.63 -11.66 -10.51
N LEU A 194 2.80 -11.36 -9.93
CA LEU A 194 3.32 -12.04 -8.74
C LEU A 194 2.34 -11.93 -7.57
N PHE A 195 1.75 -10.75 -7.36
CA PHE A 195 0.74 -10.54 -6.34
C PHE A 195 -0.46 -11.48 -6.51
N TYR A 196 -0.98 -11.60 -7.74
CA TYR A 196 -2.09 -12.53 -7.99
C TYR A 196 -1.66 -13.99 -7.86
N MET A 197 -0.47 -14.36 -8.32
CA MET A 197 0.06 -15.73 -8.20
C MET A 197 0.29 -16.17 -6.74
N THR A 198 0.41 -15.22 -5.82
CA THR A 198 0.67 -15.51 -4.38
C THR A 198 -0.50 -15.13 -3.48
N PHE A 199 -1.64 -14.72 -4.05
CA PHE A 199 -2.73 -14.10 -3.30
C PHE A 199 -3.35 -15.02 -2.24
N ASP A 200 -3.59 -16.28 -2.60
CA ASP A 200 -4.13 -17.30 -1.72
C ASP A 200 -3.12 -18.42 -1.46
N ARG A 201 -3.37 -19.19 -0.40
CA ARG A 201 -2.44 -20.22 0.10
C ARG A 201 -2.09 -21.27 -0.96
N GLU A 202 -3.08 -21.81 -1.65
CA GLU A 202 -2.86 -22.86 -2.66
C GLU A 202 -1.98 -22.34 -3.80
N ASN A 203 -2.25 -21.13 -4.29
CA ASN A 203 -1.47 -20.52 -5.35
C ASN A 203 -0.05 -20.16 -4.88
N ALA A 204 0.11 -19.65 -3.66
CA ALA A 204 1.41 -19.36 -3.06
C ALA A 204 2.28 -20.62 -2.93
N GLU A 205 1.73 -21.74 -2.42
CA GLU A 205 2.42 -23.02 -2.31
C GLU A 205 2.87 -23.52 -3.68
N LYS A 206 1.95 -23.58 -4.66
CA LYS A 206 2.25 -23.98 -6.04
C LYS A 206 3.30 -23.09 -6.71
N PHE A 207 3.26 -21.78 -6.47
CA PHE A 207 4.21 -20.87 -7.07
C PHE A 207 5.61 -21.02 -6.45
N VAL A 208 5.73 -21.14 -5.14
CA VAL A 208 7.01 -21.29 -4.43
C VAL A 208 7.70 -22.59 -4.84
N ASP A 209 6.97 -23.70 -4.90
CA ASP A 209 7.48 -25.01 -5.30
C ASP A 209 8.15 -24.97 -6.69
N ARG A 210 7.65 -24.11 -7.58
CA ARG A 210 8.11 -24.02 -8.96
C ARG A 210 9.10 -22.88 -9.22
N LYS A 211 8.96 -21.76 -8.49
CA LYS A 211 9.52 -20.45 -8.87
C LYS A 211 10.09 -19.62 -7.73
N LEU A 212 10.41 -20.22 -6.57
CA LEU A 212 11.13 -19.48 -5.52
C LEU A 212 12.42 -18.76 -6.00
N PRO A 213 13.30 -19.38 -6.83
CA PRO A 213 14.50 -18.70 -7.34
C PRO A 213 14.20 -17.46 -8.19
N LEU A 214 13.04 -17.45 -8.86
CA LEU A 214 12.57 -16.32 -9.64
C LEU A 214 12.29 -15.10 -8.75
N ILE A 215 11.60 -15.32 -7.62
CA ILE A 215 11.30 -14.26 -6.65
C ILE A 215 12.58 -13.68 -6.08
N VAL A 216 13.53 -14.54 -5.72
CA VAL A 216 14.86 -14.11 -5.21
C VAL A 216 15.57 -13.21 -6.22
N THR A 217 15.56 -13.61 -7.50
CA THR A 217 16.15 -12.82 -8.59
C THR A 217 15.44 -11.48 -8.78
N MET A 218 14.10 -11.47 -8.73
CA MET A 218 13.31 -10.24 -8.81
C MET A 218 13.62 -9.30 -7.64
N LEU A 219 13.74 -9.82 -6.41
CA LEU A 219 14.10 -9.02 -5.24
C LEU A 219 15.45 -8.33 -5.42
N ASP A 220 16.45 -9.05 -5.91
CA ASP A 220 17.78 -8.47 -6.19
C ASP A 220 17.71 -7.34 -7.22
N SER A 221 17.01 -7.56 -8.33
CA SER A 221 16.92 -6.55 -9.38
C SER A 221 16.11 -5.34 -8.93
N VAL A 222 14.97 -5.54 -8.26
CA VAL A 222 14.16 -4.41 -7.73
C VAL A 222 14.94 -3.63 -6.68
N THR A 223 15.68 -4.30 -5.80
CA THR A 223 16.57 -3.65 -4.83
C THR A 223 17.60 -2.79 -5.56
N TYR A 224 18.29 -3.36 -6.54
CA TYR A 224 19.28 -2.64 -7.35
C TYR A 224 18.68 -1.41 -8.04
N TYR A 225 17.53 -1.54 -8.72
CA TYR A 225 16.89 -0.40 -9.39
C TYR A 225 16.43 0.67 -8.40
N PHE A 226 15.94 0.27 -7.23
CA PHE A 226 15.50 1.22 -6.21
C PHE A 226 16.70 1.97 -5.61
N GLU A 227 17.80 1.29 -5.30
CA GLU A 227 19.05 1.93 -4.87
C GLU A 227 19.61 2.90 -5.92
N ASP A 228 19.66 2.46 -7.18
CA ASP A 228 20.14 3.26 -8.31
C ASP A 228 19.28 4.52 -8.47
N TRP A 229 17.95 4.36 -8.40
CA TRP A 229 17.01 5.47 -8.45
C TRP A 229 17.21 6.45 -7.28
N ILE A 230 17.38 5.96 -6.05
CA ILE A 230 17.68 6.81 -4.88
C ILE A 230 18.98 7.59 -5.12
N LYS A 231 20.05 6.90 -5.55
CA LYS A 231 21.38 7.49 -5.79
C LYS A 231 21.38 8.53 -6.90
N HIS A 232 20.65 8.32 -7.99
CA HIS A 232 20.67 9.21 -9.15
C HIS A 232 19.57 10.27 -9.17
N THR A 233 18.47 10.06 -8.46
CA THR A 233 17.34 10.99 -8.43
C THR A 233 17.37 11.81 -7.16
N LEU A 234 17.44 11.17 -6.00
CA LEU A 234 17.28 11.87 -4.72
C LEU A 234 18.54 12.55 -4.23
N ASN A 235 19.72 11.94 -4.43
CA ASN A 235 20.97 12.58 -4.01
C ASN A 235 21.29 13.87 -4.79
N LYS A 236 20.54 14.20 -5.85
CA LYS A 236 20.57 15.51 -6.51
C LYS A 236 20.02 16.64 -5.61
N PHE A 237 19.22 16.33 -4.60
CA PHE A 237 18.57 17.30 -3.69
C PHE A 237 19.31 17.47 -2.35
N GLY A 238 20.59 17.09 -2.34
CA GLY A 238 21.40 16.88 -1.14
C GLY A 238 21.60 15.39 -0.92
N GLN A 239 22.65 14.98 -0.19
CA GLN A 239 22.88 13.58 0.18
C GLN A 239 21.81 13.12 1.19
N ILE A 240 20.55 13.02 0.75
CA ILE A 240 19.40 12.63 1.57
C ILE A 240 19.54 11.17 1.99
N TYR A 241 20.11 10.34 1.10
CA TYR A 241 20.40 8.95 1.41
C TYR A 241 21.90 8.80 1.71
N LEU A 242 22.22 8.71 3.00
CA LEU A 242 23.57 8.47 3.51
C LEU A 242 23.70 6.97 3.76
N ASP A 243 24.31 6.24 2.82
CA ASP A 243 24.49 4.79 2.93
C ASP A 243 25.28 4.40 4.21
N ASN A 244 26.08 5.31 4.80
CA ASN A 244 26.84 5.07 6.05
C ASN A 244 27.49 6.34 6.70
N THR A 245 27.19 7.55 6.24
CA THR A 245 27.84 8.79 6.73
C THR A 245 27.01 9.50 7.80
N ASP A 246 27.68 10.18 8.73
CA ASP A 246 27.05 10.81 9.90
C ASP A 246 25.93 11.78 9.49
N LEU A 247 24.77 11.69 10.16
CA LEU A 247 23.70 12.68 10.10
C LEU A 247 24.18 14.12 10.43
N GLN A 248 25.33 14.26 11.09
CA GLN A 248 25.98 15.56 11.36
C GLN A 248 26.57 16.20 10.09
N ASP A 249 26.86 15.42 9.05
CA ASP A 249 27.41 15.87 7.77
C ASP A 249 26.32 16.15 6.72
N LEU A 250 25.05 16.29 7.13
CA LEU A 250 23.98 16.88 6.30
C LEU A 250 24.31 18.35 6.00
N THR A 251 25.31 18.55 5.15
CA THR A 251 25.66 19.82 4.56
C THR A 251 24.60 20.12 3.51
N LEU A 252 23.77 21.11 3.82
CA LEU A 252 22.78 21.64 2.91
C LEU A 252 23.53 22.22 1.70
N LEU A 253 23.57 21.50 0.59
CA LEU A 253 24.04 22.06 -0.68
C LEU A 253 23.11 23.22 -1.07
N PRO A 254 23.62 24.46 -1.16
CA PRO A 254 22.79 25.58 -1.58
C PRO A 254 22.57 25.52 -3.09
N ASN A 255 21.30 25.69 -3.49
CA ASN A 255 20.86 26.05 -4.84
C ASN A 255 21.12 25.04 -5.97
N VAL A 256 20.49 23.86 -5.90
CA VAL A 256 20.16 23.11 -7.13
C VAL A 256 18.77 23.56 -7.56
N SER A 257 18.68 24.35 -8.65
CA SER A 257 17.40 24.75 -9.24
C SER A 257 16.66 23.50 -9.71
N ILE A 258 15.48 23.23 -9.11
CA ILE A 258 14.68 22.07 -9.47
C ILE A 258 14.03 22.31 -10.82
N SER A 259 14.43 21.53 -11.82
CA SER A 259 13.61 21.34 -13.02
C SER A 259 12.45 20.40 -12.67
N ASN A 260 11.26 20.96 -12.40
CA ASN A 260 9.88 20.45 -12.44
C ASN A 260 9.50 18.95 -12.42
N SER A 261 10.35 17.99 -12.06
CA SER A 261 9.92 16.58 -12.03
C SER A 261 10.71 15.74 -11.03
N ILE A 262 10.43 15.92 -9.73
CA ILE A 262 10.52 14.79 -8.78
C ILE A 262 9.27 13.92 -8.97
N THR A 263 8.95 13.54 -10.20
CA THR A 263 7.92 12.52 -10.42
C THR A 263 8.63 11.20 -10.24
N PHE A 264 8.51 10.61 -9.05
CA PHE A 264 8.77 9.19 -8.89
C PHE A 264 7.98 8.46 -9.97
N VAL A 265 8.59 7.49 -10.65
CA VAL A 265 7.86 6.80 -11.72
C VAL A 265 6.80 5.93 -11.06
N PRO A 266 5.49 6.29 -11.13
CA PRO A 266 4.48 5.68 -10.26
C PRO A 266 4.43 4.16 -10.40
N TYR A 267 4.69 3.67 -11.61
CA TYR A 267 4.77 2.24 -11.92
C TYR A 267 5.88 1.50 -11.16
N LEU A 268 7.06 2.08 -10.95
CA LEU A 268 8.11 1.42 -10.17
C LEU A 268 7.67 1.29 -8.70
N LEU A 269 6.98 2.30 -8.15
CA LEU A 269 6.57 2.29 -6.74
C LEU A 269 5.48 1.25 -6.56
N SER A 270 4.49 1.25 -7.45
CA SER A 270 3.44 0.24 -7.46
C SER A 270 3.98 -1.16 -7.70
N CYS A 271 5.05 -1.33 -8.49
CA CYS A 271 5.73 -2.61 -8.65
C CYS A 271 6.34 -3.08 -7.32
N ILE A 272 7.08 -2.21 -6.63
CA ILE A 272 7.67 -2.52 -5.32
C ILE A 272 6.55 -2.83 -4.32
N GLU A 273 5.50 -2.01 -4.29
CA GLU A 273 4.33 -2.21 -3.42
C GLU A 273 3.68 -3.58 -3.63
N ASP A 274 3.39 -3.96 -4.87
CA ASP A 274 2.81 -5.26 -5.20
C ASP A 274 3.77 -6.43 -4.89
N MET A 275 5.08 -6.21 -5.03
CA MET A 275 6.08 -7.18 -4.59
C MET A 275 6.04 -7.35 -3.06
N PHE A 276 5.94 -6.28 -2.27
CA PHE A 276 5.81 -6.38 -0.82
C PHE A 276 4.51 -7.05 -0.38
N LYS A 277 3.39 -6.80 -1.08
CA LYS A 277 2.15 -7.56 -0.85
C LYS A 277 2.35 -9.05 -1.15
N SER A 278 3.07 -9.37 -2.22
CA SER A 278 3.40 -10.76 -2.56
C SER A 278 4.25 -11.42 -1.48
N LEU A 279 5.31 -10.74 -1.01
CA LEU A 279 6.15 -11.22 0.10
C LEU A 279 5.33 -11.45 1.38
N TYR A 280 4.43 -10.53 1.70
CA TYR A 280 3.55 -10.67 2.85
C TYR A 280 2.67 -11.92 2.71
N ASN A 281 2.01 -12.11 1.56
CA ASN A 281 1.20 -13.31 1.32
C ASN A 281 2.05 -14.58 1.44
N LEU A 282 3.26 -14.58 0.89
CA LEU A 282 4.19 -15.70 0.99
C LEU A 282 4.54 -16.04 2.45
N PHE A 283 4.84 -15.05 3.29
CA PHE A 283 5.10 -15.33 4.71
C PHE A 283 3.87 -15.79 5.49
N VAL A 284 2.67 -15.31 5.13
CA VAL A 284 1.43 -15.72 5.78
C VAL A 284 1.06 -17.16 5.41
N HIS A 285 1.33 -17.56 4.16
CA HIS A 285 0.87 -18.84 3.62
C HIS A 285 1.90 -19.97 3.71
N ILE A 286 3.20 -19.64 3.79
CA ILE A 286 4.29 -20.61 3.74
C ILE A 286 5.05 -20.63 5.07
N ASP A 287 5.02 -21.80 5.72
CA ASP A 287 5.57 -21.98 7.07
C ASP A 287 7.10 -21.79 7.14
N SER A 288 7.82 -22.07 6.05
CA SER A 288 9.27 -21.92 6.00
C SER A 288 9.79 -21.58 4.61
N MET A 289 10.63 -20.55 4.52
CA MET A 289 11.37 -20.16 3.31
C MET A 289 12.87 -20.46 3.42
N SER A 290 13.59 -20.37 2.30
CA SER A 290 15.05 -20.51 2.30
C SER A 290 15.73 -19.31 2.98
N ASN A 291 16.92 -19.53 3.56
CA ASN A 291 17.71 -18.46 4.16
C ASN A 291 18.07 -17.36 3.15
N GLU A 292 18.35 -17.75 1.90
CA GLU A 292 18.62 -16.81 0.80
C GLU A 292 17.43 -15.87 0.57
N PHE A 293 16.21 -16.41 0.54
CA PHE A 293 14.99 -15.61 0.39
C PHE A 293 14.82 -14.61 1.55
N TYR A 294 15.03 -15.05 2.79
CA TYR A 294 14.98 -14.16 3.96
C TYR A 294 16.06 -13.07 3.89
N GLU A 295 17.28 -13.38 3.46
CA GLU A 295 18.36 -12.39 3.30
C GLU A 295 18.04 -11.35 2.23
N LYS A 296 17.54 -11.76 1.06
CA LYS A 296 17.14 -10.80 0.01
C LYS A 296 15.97 -9.93 0.45
N THR A 297 14.99 -10.54 1.11
CA THR A 297 13.84 -9.81 1.68
C THR A 297 14.30 -8.79 2.72
N MET A 298 15.22 -9.19 3.62
CA MET A 298 15.79 -8.28 4.60
C MET A 298 16.50 -7.09 3.94
N ASN A 299 17.28 -7.32 2.89
CA ASN A 299 18.02 -6.25 2.21
C ASN A 299 17.07 -5.16 1.70
N ILE A 300 15.98 -5.55 1.01
CA ILE A 300 15.02 -4.58 0.49
C ILE A 300 14.18 -3.91 1.60
N VAL A 301 13.78 -4.66 2.62
CA VAL A 301 13.09 -4.11 3.80
C VAL A 301 13.97 -3.05 4.47
N SER A 302 15.25 -3.36 4.70
CA SER A 302 16.23 -2.46 5.30
C SER A 302 16.39 -1.19 4.48
N LEU A 303 16.58 -1.33 3.16
CA LEU A 303 16.71 -0.22 2.23
C LEU A 303 15.51 0.74 2.30
N ILE A 304 14.28 0.22 2.23
CA ILE A 304 13.07 1.05 2.26
C ILE A 304 12.88 1.70 3.63
N MET A 305 13.07 0.97 4.72
CA MET A 305 12.95 1.51 6.08
C MET A 305 13.96 2.64 6.33
N ASN A 306 15.22 2.44 5.93
CA ASN A 306 16.28 3.44 6.06
C ASN A 306 16.02 4.66 5.17
N PHE A 307 15.55 4.42 3.95
CA PHE A 307 15.21 5.47 3.01
C PHE A 307 14.07 6.35 3.53
N TYR A 308 12.96 5.73 3.95
CA TYR A 308 11.80 6.43 4.51
C TYR A 308 12.14 7.21 5.79
N THR A 309 12.96 6.62 6.65
CA THR A 309 13.46 7.26 7.88
C THR A 309 14.30 8.49 7.54
N SER A 310 15.27 8.35 6.64
CA SER A 310 16.14 9.46 6.22
C SER A 310 15.34 10.60 5.57
N LEU A 311 14.38 10.27 4.71
CA LEU A 311 13.49 11.25 4.09
C LEU A 311 12.65 11.99 5.14
N THR A 312 12.10 11.26 6.12
CA THR A 312 11.29 11.84 7.19
C THR A 312 12.10 12.80 8.05
N ILE A 313 13.33 12.42 8.43
CA ILE A 313 14.24 13.29 9.17
C ILE A 313 14.57 14.54 8.35
N TYR A 314 14.88 14.37 7.06
CA TYR A 314 15.22 15.48 6.18
C TYR A 314 14.07 16.49 6.07
N ILE A 315 12.84 16.01 5.84
CA ILE A 315 11.64 16.84 5.77
C ILE A 315 11.42 17.56 7.11
N THR A 316 11.52 16.84 8.23
CA THR A 316 11.32 17.42 9.57
C THR A 316 12.36 18.52 9.86
N PHE A 317 13.62 18.26 9.53
CA PHE A 317 14.70 19.23 9.72
C PHE A 317 14.53 20.46 8.81
N ARG A 318 14.13 20.26 7.55
CA ARG A 318 13.83 21.36 6.61
C ARG A 318 12.68 22.23 7.10
N ASN A 319 11.59 21.63 7.57
CA ASN A 319 10.42 22.35 8.09
C ASN A 319 10.77 23.29 9.26
N SER A 320 11.80 22.95 10.04
CA SER A 320 12.27 23.79 11.15
C SER A 320 13.08 25.03 10.74
N LYS A 321 13.51 25.14 9.47
CA LYS A 321 14.33 26.26 8.98
C LYS A 321 13.47 27.20 8.14
N GLU A 322 13.30 28.45 8.58
CA GLU A 322 12.41 29.48 8.00
C GLU A 322 12.71 29.93 6.53
N ARG A 323 13.60 29.25 5.79
CA ARG A 323 14.02 29.66 4.44
C ARG A 323 14.19 28.47 3.50
N VAL A 324 13.09 27.78 3.21
CA VAL A 324 13.10 26.70 2.21
C VAL A 324 12.41 27.18 0.94
N ASP A 325 12.93 26.72 -0.19
CA ASP A 325 12.25 26.78 -1.48
C ASP A 325 10.97 25.92 -1.40
N ASP A 326 9.82 26.58 -1.32
CA ASP A 326 8.51 25.98 -0.99
C ASP A 326 8.15 24.80 -1.91
N ASP A 327 8.54 24.87 -3.19
CA ASP A 327 8.23 23.85 -4.18
C ASP A 327 8.97 22.53 -3.89
N THR A 328 10.27 22.60 -3.60
CA THR A 328 11.08 21.41 -3.24
C THR A 328 10.48 20.67 -2.06
N PHE A 329 10.12 21.43 -1.02
CA PHE A 329 9.58 20.88 0.21
C PHE A 329 8.21 20.22 -0.03
N TYR A 330 7.34 20.88 -0.81
CA TYR A 330 6.05 20.34 -1.21
C TYR A 330 6.19 18.99 -1.93
N TYR A 331 7.08 18.89 -2.93
CA TYR A 331 7.29 17.63 -3.66
C TYR A 331 7.84 16.51 -2.78
N LEU A 332 8.76 16.82 -1.85
CA LEU A 332 9.27 15.81 -0.92
C LEU A 332 8.20 15.32 0.05
N LYS A 333 7.30 16.21 0.49
CA LYS A 333 6.15 15.84 1.33
C LYS A 333 5.16 14.96 0.56
N GLU A 334 4.76 15.38 -0.64
CA GLU A 334 3.88 14.58 -1.51
C GLU A 334 4.50 13.20 -1.79
N PHE A 335 5.81 13.15 -2.03
CA PHE A 335 6.51 11.89 -2.24
C PHE A 335 6.57 11.04 -0.97
N LYS A 336 6.78 11.63 0.22
CA LYS A 336 6.68 10.90 1.50
C LYS A 336 5.28 10.28 1.64
N ASP A 337 4.23 11.03 1.30
CA ASP A 337 2.85 10.55 1.38
C ASP A 337 2.61 9.38 0.39
N GLN A 338 3.21 9.40 -0.80
CA GLN A 338 3.19 8.27 -1.74
C GLN A 338 3.91 7.03 -1.19
N LEU A 339 5.00 7.22 -0.44
CA LEU A 339 5.73 6.11 0.21
C LEU A 339 4.97 5.51 1.39
N LEU A 340 3.91 6.15 1.89
CA LEU A 340 3.17 5.67 3.05
C LEU A 340 2.56 4.27 2.83
N THR A 341 2.02 4.04 1.63
CA THR A 341 1.48 2.72 1.28
C THR A 341 2.60 1.69 1.18
N LEU A 342 3.77 2.08 0.67
CA LEU A 342 4.92 1.18 0.62
C LEU A 342 5.42 0.86 2.03
N ILE A 343 5.61 1.85 2.90
CA ILE A 343 6.11 1.61 4.26
C ILE A 343 5.13 0.75 5.06
N LYS A 344 3.81 0.89 4.85
CA LYS A 344 2.79 -0.02 5.40
C LYS A 344 3.12 -1.48 5.09
N HIS A 345 3.31 -1.80 3.81
CA HIS A 345 3.58 -3.16 3.37
C HIS A 345 4.98 -3.64 3.76
N THR A 346 5.96 -2.74 3.81
CA THR A 346 7.31 -3.04 4.35
C THR A 346 7.26 -3.43 5.81
N VAL A 347 6.51 -2.69 6.62
CA VAL A 347 6.30 -2.97 8.05
C VAL A 347 5.53 -4.28 8.20
N GLN A 348 4.50 -4.55 7.39
CA GLN A 348 3.81 -5.85 7.37
C GLN A 348 4.78 -7.01 7.11
N VAL A 349 5.58 -6.94 6.04
CA VAL A 349 6.59 -7.95 5.73
C VAL A 349 7.58 -8.12 6.88
N PHE A 350 8.07 -7.01 7.44
CA PHE A 350 8.98 -7.05 8.58
C PHE A 350 8.37 -7.76 9.80
N THR A 351 7.09 -7.55 10.11
CA THR A 351 6.42 -8.25 11.22
C THR A 351 6.32 -9.76 11.00
N GLN A 352 6.42 -10.24 9.76
CA GLN A 352 6.40 -11.68 9.46
C GLN A 352 7.79 -12.32 9.42
N LEU A 353 8.86 -11.53 9.41
CA LEU A 353 10.22 -12.08 9.42
C LEU A 353 10.51 -12.90 10.69
N PRO A 354 11.34 -13.95 10.61
CA PRO A 354 11.77 -14.69 11.80
C PRO A 354 12.48 -13.76 12.80
N PRO A 355 12.43 -14.06 14.11
CA PRO A 355 13.04 -13.24 15.15
C PRO A 355 14.53 -12.93 14.90
N THR A 356 15.29 -13.88 14.36
CA THR A 356 16.71 -13.71 14.01
C THR A 356 16.94 -12.60 12.97
N TYR A 357 16.08 -12.50 11.96
CA TYR A 357 16.15 -11.46 10.93
C TYR A 357 15.60 -10.12 11.43
N LYS A 358 14.51 -10.13 12.20
CA LYS A 358 14.02 -8.91 12.89
C LYS A 358 15.09 -8.32 13.79
N LYS A 359 15.75 -9.18 14.57
CA LYS A 359 16.90 -8.86 15.39
C LYS A 359 17.97 -8.27 14.51
N LYS A 360 18.52 -8.97 13.50
CA LYS A 360 19.56 -8.42 12.62
C LYS A 360 19.20 -7.05 12.01
N LEU A 361 17.96 -6.80 11.60
CA LEU A 361 17.55 -5.50 11.05
C LEU A 361 17.48 -4.40 12.12
N LEU A 362 17.09 -4.76 13.35
CA LEU A 362 17.06 -3.86 14.50
C LEU A 362 18.39 -3.80 15.27
N SER A 363 19.29 -4.77 15.06
CA SER A 363 20.54 -5.05 15.77
C SER A 363 21.77 -4.79 14.91
N ILE A 364 21.67 -4.08 13.79
CA ILE A 364 22.79 -3.32 13.19
C ILE A 364 23.18 -2.18 14.17
N ILE A 365 23.43 -2.56 15.41
CA ILE A 365 23.78 -1.75 16.58
C ILE A 365 25.23 -2.04 16.97
N GLU A 366 25.83 -3.12 16.46
CA GLU A 366 27.18 -3.48 16.85
C GLU A 366 28.23 -2.74 16.02
N THR A 367 28.66 -1.64 16.63
CA THR A 367 30.02 -1.10 16.57
C THR A 367 30.54 -0.82 15.16
N SER A 368 30.14 0.33 14.61
CA SER A 368 31.20 1.13 13.99
C SER A 368 32.29 1.33 15.06
N PRO A 369 33.56 0.96 14.78
CA PRO A 369 34.67 1.10 15.73
C PRO A 369 34.91 2.55 16.19
N HIS A 370 34.18 3.51 15.62
CA HIS A 370 34.22 4.93 15.96
C HIS A 370 33.10 5.40 16.90
N GLY A 371 32.31 4.51 17.51
CA GLY A 371 31.32 4.89 18.54
C GLY A 371 30.09 5.66 18.04
N LYS A 372 29.88 5.72 16.73
CA LYS A 372 28.77 6.44 16.09
C LYS A 372 27.58 5.48 15.90
N ARG A 373 26.62 5.52 16.84
CA ARG A 373 25.37 4.71 16.84
C ARG A 373 24.16 5.56 16.40
N ARG A 374 23.76 5.66 15.11
CA ARG A 374 22.67 6.61 14.74
C ARG A 374 21.59 6.30 13.65
N PRO A 375 21.40 5.09 13.08
CA PRO A 375 20.23 4.87 12.19
C PRO A 375 18.94 4.34 12.87
N HIS A 376 19.03 3.41 13.83
CA HIS A 376 17.88 2.55 14.18
C HIS A 376 16.89 3.11 15.21
N LYS A 377 17.36 3.93 16.17
CA LYS A 377 16.42 4.71 17.03
C LYS A 377 15.54 5.63 16.18
N MET A 378 16.06 6.10 15.04
CA MET A 378 15.30 6.95 14.13
C MET A 378 14.21 6.18 13.40
N ILE A 379 14.39 4.88 13.12
CA ILE A 379 13.31 4.04 12.57
C ILE A 379 12.16 3.96 13.58
N LEU A 380 12.43 3.55 14.82
CA LEU A 380 11.39 3.46 15.87
C LEU A 380 10.76 4.83 16.12
N PHE A 381 11.55 5.90 16.16
CA PHE A 381 11.06 7.27 16.30
C PHE A 381 10.14 7.66 15.13
N THR A 382 10.53 7.35 13.89
CA THR A 382 9.74 7.64 12.69
C THR A 382 8.42 6.89 12.72
N LEU A 383 8.44 5.61 13.10
CA LEU A 383 7.24 4.79 13.23
C LEU A 383 6.31 5.31 14.34
N VAL A 384 6.85 5.73 15.49
CA VAL A 384 6.05 6.36 16.57
C VAL A 384 5.49 7.71 16.10
N SER A 385 6.28 8.52 15.40
CA SER A 385 5.82 9.80 14.85
C SER A 385 4.69 9.62 13.84
N ASP A 386 4.80 8.63 12.96
CA ASP A 386 3.74 8.29 12.03
C ASP A 386 2.51 7.74 12.78
N TYR A 387 2.70 6.90 13.80
CA TYR A 387 1.60 6.46 14.65
C TYR A 387 0.84 7.66 15.22
N VAL A 388 1.54 8.63 15.82
CA VAL A 388 0.93 9.85 16.36
C VAL A 388 0.18 10.63 15.28
N TYR A 389 0.82 10.84 14.13
CA TYR A 389 0.25 11.62 13.02
C TYR A 389 -1.01 10.98 12.42
N TYR A 390 -1.02 9.65 12.24
CA TYR A 390 -2.16 8.96 11.64
C TYR A 390 -3.21 8.52 12.66
N ASN A 391 -2.90 8.54 13.96
CA ASN A 391 -3.88 8.19 14.99
C ASN A 391 -5.05 9.19 15.07
N THR A 392 -4.90 10.38 14.50
CA THR A 392 -5.95 11.40 14.39
C THR A 392 -6.77 11.30 13.10
N ASN A 393 -6.37 10.43 12.16
CA ASN A 393 -7.07 10.23 10.89
C ASN A 393 -7.95 8.98 10.94
N GLU A 394 -9.27 9.18 11.01
CA GLU A 394 -10.27 8.11 11.17
C GLU A 394 -10.33 7.13 9.98
N ASP A 395 -9.89 7.53 8.77
CA ASP A 395 -10.08 6.74 7.55
C ASP A 395 -8.96 5.73 7.26
N ILE A 396 -7.80 5.85 7.93
CA ILE A 396 -6.56 5.12 7.56
C ILE A 396 -6.12 4.12 8.65
N TYR A 397 -6.76 4.14 9.82
CA TYR A 397 -6.08 3.82 11.07
C TYR A 397 -5.81 2.32 11.32
N THR A 398 -6.74 1.38 11.10
CA THR A 398 -6.52 -0.02 11.50
C THR A 398 -5.44 -0.72 10.69
N ASP A 399 -5.50 -0.63 9.35
CA ASP A 399 -4.60 -1.39 8.51
C ASP A 399 -3.17 -0.84 8.52
N TYR A 400 -3.01 0.46 8.80
CA TYR A 400 -1.71 1.12 8.85
C TYR A 400 -1.08 1.10 10.26
N LEU A 401 -1.85 1.35 11.31
CA LEU A 401 -1.32 1.40 12.67
C LEU A 401 -1.07 -0.01 13.23
N THR A 402 -1.85 -1.03 12.84
CA THR A 402 -1.64 -2.40 13.35
C THR A 402 -0.23 -2.93 13.04
N PRO A 403 0.29 -2.85 11.80
CA PRO A 403 1.67 -3.23 11.52
C PRO A 403 2.70 -2.43 12.34
N ILE A 404 2.50 -1.12 12.51
CA ILE A 404 3.41 -0.26 13.28
C ILE A 404 3.49 -0.73 14.73
N VAL A 405 2.34 -0.89 15.39
CA VAL A 405 2.29 -1.40 16.77
C VAL A 405 2.89 -2.81 16.85
N GLY A 406 2.69 -3.64 15.81
CA GLY A 406 3.32 -4.95 15.70
C GLY A 406 4.85 -4.90 15.70
N VAL A 407 5.44 -3.92 15.03
CA VAL A 407 6.90 -3.68 15.04
C VAL A 407 7.36 -3.18 16.40
N LEU A 408 6.65 -2.22 16.99
CA LEU A 408 6.97 -1.71 18.33
C LEU A 408 6.92 -2.84 19.37
N ALA A 409 5.86 -3.66 19.37
CA ALA A 409 5.71 -4.81 20.24
C ALA A 409 6.81 -5.86 19.99
N SER A 410 7.08 -6.19 18.72
CA SER A 410 8.14 -7.13 18.36
C SER A 410 9.50 -6.66 18.87
N SER A 411 9.80 -5.36 18.80
CA SER A 411 11.07 -4.79 19.27
C SER A 411 11.32 -5.01 20.78
N LEU A 412 10.26 -5.10 21.58
CA LEU A 412 10.33 -5.36 23.02
C LEU A 412 10.64 -6.83 23.36
N THR A 413 10.45 -7.74 22.39
CA THR A 413 10.63 -9.19 22.57
C THR A 413 11.98 -9.73 22.07
N LEU A 414 12.87 -8.85 21.57
CA LEU A 414 14.15 -9.25 20.96
C LEU A 414 15.27 -9.51 21.97
N SER A 415 15.00 -9.48 23.27
CA SER A 415 15.96 -9.90 24.29
C SER A 415 16.05 -11.43 24.33
N ASP A 416 17.20 -11.97 23.92
CA ASP A 416 17.61 -13.37 24.04
C ASP A 416 18.96 -13.49 24.75
N ASP A 417 19.46 -14.73 24.93
CA ASP A 417 20.73 -15.02 25.59
C ASP A 417 21.94 -14.33 24.92
N GLU A 418 21.86 -14.03 23.62
CA GLU A 418 22.95 -13.44 22.83
C GLU A 418 22.94 -11.90 22.86
N THR A 419 21.77 -11.26 22.95
CA THR A 419 21.62 -9.79 23.05
C THR A 419 20.64 -9.41 24.17
N PRO A 420 21.00 -9.63 25.44
CA PRO A 420 20.09 -9.40 26.57
C PRO A 420 19.68 -7.93 26.74
N THR A 421 20.43 -7.00 26.15
CA THR A 421 20.21 -5.56 26.32
C THR A 421 19.31 -4.94 25.27
N LEU A 422 19.13 -5.52 24.07
CA LEU A 422 18.46 -4.84 22.97
C LEU A 422 16.97 -4.55 23.27
N GLY A 423 16.23 -5.56 23.73
CA GLY A 423 14.83 -5.38 24.14
C GLY A 423 14.68 -4.36 25.28
N ASN A 424 15.62 -4.37 26.24
CA ASN A 424 15.64 -3.44 27.37
C ASN A 424 15.97 -2.00 26.94
N GLU A 425 16.89 -1.80 25.99
CA GLU A 425 17.19 -0.48 25.42
C GLU A 425 16.00 0.09 24.64
N CYS A 426 15.36 -0.73 23.78
CA CYS A 426 14.13 -0.35 23.08
C CYS A 426 13.01 -0.01 24.06
N LYS A 427 12.86 -0.82 25.11
CA LYS A 427 11.87 -0.60 26.16
C LYS A 427 12.10 0.72 26.89
N ALA A 428 13.32 1.00 27.34
CA ALA A 428 13.64 2.26 28.00
C ALA A 428 13.30 3.45 27.09
N LEU A 429 13.74 3.43 25.83
CA LEU A 429 13.41 4.46 24.84
C LEU A 429 11.90 4.67 24.66
N LEU A 430 11.14 3.57 24.51
CA LEU A 430 9.71 3.64 24.28
C LEU A 430 8.96 4.08 25.54
N CYS A 431 9.40 3.67 26.73
CA CYS A 431 8.87 4.19 27.99
C CYS A 431 9.10 5.70 28.11
N ASP A 432 10.31 6.18 27.81
CA ASP A 432 10.65 7.60 27.85
C ASP A 432 9.79 8.41 26.87
N TRP A 433 9.56 7.87 25.66
CA TRP A 433 8.78 8.54 24.62
C TRP A 433 7.27 8.50 24.87
N ILE A 434 6.74 7.40 25.40
CA ILE A 434 5.30 7.21 25.56
C ILE A 434 4.83 7.74 26.92
N PHE A 435 5.55 7.45 28.01
CA PHE A 435 5.09 7.70 29.38
C PHE A 435 5.70 8.94 30.03
N GLU A 436 6.98 9.26 29.80
CA GLU A 436 7.68 10.29 30.57
C GLU A 436 7.68 11.69 29.92
N ASN A 437 7.66 11.78 28.58
CA ASN A 437 7.62 13.07 27.87
C ASN A 437 6.21 13.44 27.37
N SER A 438 5.30 13.76 28.29
CA SER A 438 3.93 14.18 27.99
C SER A 438 3.79 15.60 27.38
N ASN A 439 4.89 16.35 27.27
CA ASN A 439 4.94 17.64 26.59
C ASN A 439 5.68 17.49 25.25
N TRP A 440 5.04 16.87 24.26
CA TRP A 440 5.46 17.03 22.86
C TRP A 440 4.94 18.38 22.35
N PRO A 441 5.80 19.37 22.03
CA PRO A 441 5.41 20.43 21.14
C PRO A 441 5.66 19.95 19.72
N PHE A 442 4.61 19.70 18.95
CA PHE A 442 4.70 20.07 17.53
C PHE A 442 4.06 21.46 17.39
N PRO A 443 4.66 22.43 16.68
CA PRO A 443 5.90 22.41 15.90
C PRO A 443 7.04 23.19 16.60
N ASN A 444 8.30 22.79 16.34
CA ASN A 444 9.55 23.51 16.64
C ASN A 444 10.29 23.13 17.96
N PHE A 445 10.80 21.90 18.08
CA PHE A 445 12.25 21.55 18.03
C PHE A 445 12.64 20.24 18.75
N ILE A 446 13.64 19.56 18.17
CA ILE A 446 14.48 18.46 18.72
C ILE A 446 15.65 19.09 19.54
N PRO A 447 16.25 18.43 20.56
CA PRO A 447 16.90 19.12 21.69
C PRO A 447 18.32 19.67 21.43
N LEU A 448 18.44 21.00 21.50
CA LEU A 448 19.30 21.86 22.36
C LEU A 448 19.21 23.28 21.79
N ILE A 449 18.53 24.20 22.49
CA ILE A 449 18.09 25.50 21.95
C ILE A 449 19.15 26.59 22.22
N PRO A 450 19.60 27.35 21.19
CA PRO A 450 20.42 28.55 21.34
C PRO A 450 19.74 29.68 22.15
N GLN A 451 20.51 30.44 22.93
CA GLN A 451 20.03 31.38 23.96
C GLN A 451 19.18 32.54 23.42
N ASP A 452 19.44 32.98 22.20
CA ASP A 452 18.69 33.98 21.43
C ASP A 452 17.27 33.51 21.06
N VAL A 453 17.08 32.20 20.88
CA VAL A 453 15.74 31.59 20.67
C VAL A 453 14.98 31.46 22.01
N GLN A 454 15.69 31.29 23.12
CA GLN A 454 15.12 31.28 24.47
C GLN A 454 14.54 32.65 24.87
N GLU A 455 15.19 33.73 24.46
CA GLU A 455 14.69 35.11 24.60
C GLU A 455 13.45 35.37 23.74
N TYR A 456 13.42 34.87 22.49
CA TYR A 456 12.25 34.98 21.61
C TYR A 456 11.02 34.21 22.15
N ILE A 457 11.23 33.01 22.72
CA ILE A 457 10.18 32.22 23.37
C ILE A 457 9.64 32.92 24.62
N SER A 458 10.52 33.51 25.44
CA SER A 458 10.14 34.29 26.62
C SER A 458 9.34 35.54 26.24
N TRP A 459 9.72 36.21 25.15
CA TRP A 459 8.99 37.35 24.59
C TRP A 459 7.60 36.95 24.07
N ARG A 460 7.47 35.80 23.40
CA ARG A 460 6.18 35.30 22.88
C ARG A 460 5.25 34.79 23.99
N ALA A 461 5.79 34.17 25.03
CA ALA A 461 5.03 33.78 26.22
C ALA A 461 4.47 35.00 26.97
N ALA A 462 5.28 36.07 27.11
CA ALA A 462 4.85 37.34 27.68
C ALA A 462 3.76 38.04 26.84
N GLN A 463 3.81 37.93 25.51
CA GLN A 463 2.77 38.42 24.59
C GLN A 463 1.43 37.66 24.74
N SER A 464 1.47 36.34 24.99
CA SER A 464 0.24 35.53 25.22
C SER A 464 -0.45 35.84 26.55
N ILE A 465 0.33 36.24 27.56
CA ILE A 465 -0.19 36.70 28.86
C ILE A 465 -0.80 38.09 28.71
N LYS A 466 -0.20 38.97 27.89
CA LYS A 466 -0.77 40.29 27.54
C LYS A 466 -2.09 40.17 26.79
N THR A 467 -2.21 39.25 25.83
CA THR A 467 -3.47 39.02 25.08
C THR A 467 -4.56 38.33 25.91
N LYS A 468 -4.20 37.56 26.95
CA LYS A 468 -5.17 37.09 27.95
C LYS A 468 -5.62 38.20 28.90
N SER A 469 -4.70 39.07 29.33
CA SER A 469 -5.01 40.23 30.17
C SER A 469 -5.83 41.30 29.44
N GLU A 470 -5.62 41.51 28.14
CA GLU A 470 -6.38 42.46 27.32
C GLU A 470 -7.78 41.92 26.93
N ARG A 471 -7.97 40.59 26.94
CA ARG A 471 -9.29 39.96 26.78
C ARG A 471 -10.11 39.98 28.07
N THR A 472 -9.50 39.80 29.24
CA THR A 472 -10.23 39.96 30.52
C THR A 472 -10.57 41.41 30.86
N MET A 473 -9.82 42.41 30.38
CA MET A 473 -10.19 43.81 30.59
C MET A 473 -11.29 44.34 29.64
N HIS A 474 -11.63 43.61 28.57
CA HIS A 474 -12.72 44.00 27.67
C HIS A 474 -14.07 43.33 27.99
N GLU A 475 -14.12 42.38 28.94
CA GLU A 475 -15.36 41.72 29.36
C GLU A 475 -15.92 42.25 30.70
N ASP A 476 -15.20 43.12 31.43
CA ASP A 476 -15.61 43.65 32.74
C ASP A 476 -16.26 45.05 32.72
N GLU A 477 -16.55 45.65 31.55
CA GLU A 477 -17.23 46.96 31.48
C GLU A 477 -18.76 46.91 31.28
N ASN A 478 -19.38 45.73 31.19
CA ASN A 478 -20.83 45.60 31.15
C ASN A 478 -21.30 44.39 31.95
N GLU A 479 -21.43 44.53 33.26
CA GLU A 479 -22.54 43.94 34.03
C GLU A 479 -22.41 44.32 35.50
N ASN A 480 -23.08 45.42 35.85
CA ASN A 480 -23.39 45.77 37.22
C ASN A 480 -24.90 45.51 37.37
N GLU A 481 -25.29 44.40 38.01
CA GLU A 481 -26.35 44.36 39.03
C GLU A 481 -26.72 42.92 39.47
N GLN A 482 -26.45 42.67 40.76
CA GLN A 482 -27.29 41.96 41.73
C GLN A 482 -27.37 40.41 41.80
N CYS A 483 -26.99 39.96 43.00
CA CYS A 483 -27.60 38.92 43.85
C CYS A 483 -27.27 37.43 43.63
N SER A 484 -26.30 36.99 44.42
CA SER A 484 -26.43 35.93 45.44
C SER A 484 -27.17 34.63 45.08
N SER A 485 -26.41 33.57 44.77
CA SER A 485 -26.40 32.32 45.56
C SER A 485 -25.38 31.35 44.94
N SER A 486 -24.25 31.20 45.62
CA SER A 486 -23.17 30.30 45.23
C SER A 486 -23.56 28.85 45.50
N SER A 487 -24.09 28.15 44.49
CA SER A 487 -23.93 26.70 44.41
C SER A 487 -22.57 26.40 43.78
N PRO A 488 -21.77 25.47 44.33
CA PRO A 488 -20.48 25.13 43.73
C PRO A 488 -20.74 24.59 42.33
N GLN A 489 -20.27 25.33 41.31
CA GLN A 489 -20.23 24.84 39.94
C GLN A 489 -19.38 23.56 39.97
N GLN A 490 -20.04 22.41 39.84
CA GLN A 490 -19.38 21.18 39.47
C GLN A 490 -18.75 21.44 38.11
N GLU A 491 -17.46 21.75 38.09
CA GLU A 491 -16.65 21.57 36.89
C GLU A 491 -16.90 20.15 36.43
N SER A 492 -17.59 19.99 35.29
CA SER A 492 -17.85 18.67 34.74
C SER A 492 -16.48 18.04 34.55
N TYR A 493 -16.21 16.97 35.29
CA TYR A 493 -15.00 16.17 35.16
C TYR A 493 -14.99 15.65 33.72
N LYS A 494 -14.33 16.39 32.82
CA LYS A 494 -14.11 15.94 31.45
C LYS A 494 -13.13 14.80 31.57
N ASP A 495 -13.59 13.61 31.23
CA ASP A 495 -12.69 12.46 31.15
C ASP A 495 -11.52 12.88 30.24
N PRO A 496 -10.26 12.81 30.71
CA PRO A 496 -9.10 13.13 29.88
C PRO A 496 -9.04 12.28 28.59
N LEU A 497 -9.79 11.19 28.51
CA LEU A 497 -9.99 10.40 27.30
C LEU A 497 -11.05 10.98 26.34
N ASP A 498 -12.03 11.75 26.82
CA ASP A 498 -13.18 12.27 26.04
C ASP A 498 -12.95 13.63 25.35
N ALA A 499 -11.78 14.27 25.51
CA ALA A 499 -11.53 15.58 24.90
C ALA A 499 -11.44 15.52 23.36
N GLN A 500 -12.15 16.43 22.69
CA GLN A 500 -12.27 16.59 21.22
C GLN A 500 -10.94 16.95 20.51
N ASP A 501 -9.91 17.41 21.23
CA ASP A 501 -8.62 17.81 20.65
C ASP A 501 -7.54 16.74 20.86
N LEU A 502 -7.50 15.75 19.96
CA LEU A 502 -6.50 14.67 19.96
C LEU A 502 -5.05 15.20 19.83
N ASP A 503 -4.86 16.33 19.17
CA ASP A 503 -3.53 16.91 18.84
C ASP A 503 -2.74 17.39 20.07
N THR A 504 -3.41 17.57 21.22
CA THR A 504 -2.79 18.03 22.46
C THR A 504 -2.59 16.93 23.49
N LYS A 505 -3.05 15.71 23.19
CA LYS A 505 -2.99 14.60 24.14
C LYS A 505 -1.57 14.01 24.21
N PRO A 506 -1.08 13.64 25.41
CA PRO A 506 0.14 12.86 25.54
C PRO A 506 0.10 11.59 24.68
N ILE A 507 1.23 11.16 24.12
CA ILE A 507 1.33 9.95 23.27
C ILE A 507 0.72 8.73 23.97
N LYS A 508 0.93 8.58 25.28
CA LYS A 508 0.27 7.57 26.11
C LYS A 508 -1.24 7.52 25.90
N CYS A 509 -1.92 8.66 25.92
CA CYS A 509 -3.37 8.73 25.79
C CYS A 509 -3.84 8.25 24.42
N LEU A 510 -3.04 8.44 23.37
CA LEU A 510 -3.32 7.92 22.03
C LEU A 510 -3.35 6.38 22.06
N PHE A 511 -2.33 5.73 22.63
CA PHE A 511 -2.31 4.28 22.78
C PHE A 511 -3.41 3.75 23.72
N VAL A 512 -3.61 4.39 24.88
CA VAL A 512 -4.63 3.98 25.85
C VAL A 512 -6.04 4.08 25.26
N GLY A 513 -6.34 5.14 24.50
CA GLY A 513 -7.62 5.29 23.81
C GLY A 513 -7.89 4.15 22.82
N ARG A 514 -6.84 3.59 22.20
CA ARG A 514 -6.94 2.45 21.27
C ARG A 514 -7.09 1.08 21.95
N MET A 515 -7.00 0.99 23.27
CA MET A 515 -7.31 -0.25 24.00
C MET A 515 -8.81 -0.61 23.93
N SER A 516 -9.66 0.39 23.65
CA SER A 516 -11.12 0.25 23.54
C SER A 516 -11.61 0.26 22.08
N ASP A 517 -10.71 0.05 21.11
CA ASP A 517 -11.04 0.07 19.69
C ASP A 517 -12.04 -1.06 19.30
N TYR A 518 -12.82 -0.85 18.24
CA TYR A 518 -13.77 -1.86 17.77
C TYR A 518 -13.04 -3.05 17.12
N HIS A 519 -11.86 -2.82 16.54
CA HIS A 519 -11.11 -3.87 15.86
C HIS A 519 -10.30 -4.70 16.86
N TYR A 520 -10.80 -5.91 17.17
CA TYR A 520 -10.25 -6.78 18.21
C TYR A 520 -8.74 -7.01 18.10
N SER A 521 -8.25 -7.41 16.91
CA SER A 521 -6.84 -7.71 16.70
C SER A 521 -5.94 -6.50 16.94
N PHE A 522 -6.44 -5.30 16.65
CA PHE A 522 -5.67 -4.07 16.84
C PHE A 522 -5.62 -3.69 18.33
N LYS A 523 -6.77 -3.64 19.02
CA LYS A 523 -6.77 -3.33 20.46
C LYS A 523 -6.00 -4.37 21.27
N SER A 524 -6.10 -5.66 20.95
CA SER A 524 -5.36 -6.72 21.65
C SER A 524 -3.85 -6.54 21.46
N LEU A 525 -3.41 -6.14 20.26
CA LEU A 525 -2.01 -5.84 19.98
C LEU A 525 -1.51 -4.59 20.72
N VAL A 526 -2.33 -3.53 20.81
CA VAL A 526 -2.02 -2.32 21.60
C VAL A 526 -1.91 -2.66 23.08
N CYS A 527 -2.86 -3.43 23.63
CA CYS A 527 -2.81 -3.90 25.01
C CYS A 527 -1.56 -4.75 25.25
N HIS A 528 -1.22 -5.66 24.33
CA HIS A 528 -0.02 -6.47 24.42
C HIS A 528 1.26 -5.62 24.43
N PHE A 529 1.35 -4.63 23.55
CA PHE A 529 2.46 -3.70 23.49
C PHE A 529 2.65 -2.92 24.81
N LEU A 530 1.58 -2.28 25.30
CA LEU A 530 1.62 -1.53 26.55
C LEU A 530 1.91 -2.42 27.76
N PHE A 531 1.37 -3.64 27.79
CA PHE A 531 1.65 -4.62 28.84
C PHE A 531 3.12 -5.04 28.87
N LYS A 532 3.74 -5.25 27.69
CA LYS A 532 5.19 -5.51 27.56
C LYS A 532 6.04 -4.33 28.05
N LEU A 533 5.64 -3.10 27.75
CA LEU A 533 6.29 -1.90 28.30
C LEU A 533 6.19 -1.88 29.83
N CYS A 534 5.07 -2.31 30.39
CA CYS A 534 4.85 -2.45 31.84
C CYS A 534 5.49 -3.70 32.46
N THR A 535 6.53 -4.29 31.84
CA THR A 535 7.22 -5.50 32.33
C THR A 535 6.30 -6.71 32.54
N GLU A 536 5.15 -6.74 31.85
CA GLU A 536 4.11 -7.75 32.07
C GLU A 536 3.61 -7.80 33.52
N ASP A 537 3.72 -6.68 34.25
CA ASP A 537 3.15 -6.50 35.57
C ASP A 537 1.73 -5.92 35.46
N ALA A 538 0.74 -6.72 35.87
CA ALA A 538 -0.67 -6.35 35.78
C ALA A 538 -1.01 -5.13 36.64
N ALA A 539 -0.33 -4.94 37.78
CA ALA A 539 -0.55 -3.81 38.66
C ALA A 539 -0.09 -2.49 38.01
N THR A 540 1.15 -2.45 37.52
CA THR A 540 1.71 -1.31 36.79
C THR A 540 0.90 -1.00 35.53
N PHE A 541 0.52 -2.03 34.76
CA PHE A 541 -0.29 -1.85 33.56
C PHE A 541 -1.66 -1.22 33.88
N THR A 542 -2.34 -1.71 34.91
CA THR A 542 -3.62 -1.17 35.39
C THR A 542 -3.47 0.27 35.90
N GLN A 543 -2.41 0.56 36.64
CA GLN A 543 -2.11 1.91 37.15
C GLN A 543 -1.86 2.90 36.01
N ILE A 544 -1.15 2.48 34.96
CA ILE A 544 -0.79 3.34 33.84
C ILE A 544 -1.98 3.54 32.90
N CYS A 545 -2.67 2.48 32.49
CA CYS A 545 -3.65 2.51 31.41
C CYS A 545 -5.12 2.62 31.89
N GLY A 546 -5.35 2.47 33.20
CA GLY A 546 -6.66 2.49 33.82
C GLY A 546 -7.37 1.13 33.79
N THR A 547 -8.00 0.76 34.90
CA THR A 547 -8.63 -0.55 35.08
C THR A 547 -9.66 -0.89 34.02
N GLY A 548 -10.51 0.07 33.61
CA GLY A 548 -11.54 -0.17 32.59
C GLY A 548 -10.97 -0.63 31.25
N ASN A 549 -9.89 0.01 30.78
CA ASN A 549 -9.22 -0.33 29.53
C ASN A 549 -8.46 -1.67 29.63
N CYS A 550 -7.83 -1.95 30.78
CA CYS A 550 -7.02 -3.17 30.98
C CYS A 550 -7.86 -4.43 31.18
N LEU A 551 -9.09 -4.32 31.72
CA LEU A 551 -9.90 -5.45 32.20
C LEU A 551 -10.07 -6.54 31.14
N GLY A 552 -10.47 -6.16 29.92
CA GLY A 552 -10.71 -7.13 28.84
C GLY A 552 -9.47 -7.96 28.49
N TYR A 553 -8.31 -7.29 28.36
CA TYR A 553 -7.06 -7.96 28.01
C TYR A 553 -6.50 -8.80 29.18
N LEU A 554 -6.60 -8.31 30.42
CA LEU A 554 -6.18 -9.09 31.60
C LEU A 554 -7.09 -10.31 31.82
N ALA A 555 -8.39 -10.21 31.53
CA ALA A 555 -9.31 -11.34 31.56
C ALA A 555 -8.92 -12.42 30.54
N GLU A 556 -8.66 -12.01 29.30
CA GLU A 556 -8.21 -12.89 28.21
C GLU A 556 -6.92 -13.64 28.58
N ARG A 557 -6.00 -12.96 29.29
CA ARG A 557 -4.74 -13.54 29.76
C ARG A 557 -4.87 -14.37 31.05
N GLY A 558 -6.04 -14.42 31.68
CA GLY A 558 -6.24 -15.11 32.96
C GLY A 558 -5.51 -14.46 34.15
N LEU A 559 -5.25 -13.15 34.08
CA LEU A 559 -4.48 -12.39 35.07
C LEU A 559 -5.36 -11.59 36.04
N ILE A 560 -6.69 -11.71 35.96
CA ILE A 560 -7.60 -11.08 36.92
C ILE A 560 -7.68 -11.96 38.16
N SER A 561 -7.01 -11.55 39.24
CA SER A 561 -7.35 -12.03 40.58
C SER A 561 -8.49 -11.17 41.13
N PHE A 562 -9.71 -11.73 41.14
CA PHE A 562 -10.72 -11.23 42.06
C PHE A 562 -10.21 -11.60 43.45
N ASN A 563 -9.57 -10.65 44.13
CA ASN A 563 -9.32 -10.78 45.55
C ASN A 563 -10.72 -10.93 46.18
N ASN A 564 -11.10 -12.17 46.48
CA ASN A 564 -12.26 -12.51 47.29
C ASN A 564 -11.94 -12.06 48.72
N ASN A 565 -12.02 -10.75 48.95
CA ASN A 565 -12.02 -10.15 50.28
C ASN A 565 -13.45 -9.92 50.73
#